data_AF-H1Z2N0-F1
#
_entry.id   AF-H1Z2N0-F1
#
_cell.length_a   1.000
_cell.length_b   1.000
_cell.length_c   1.000
_cell.angle_alpha   90.00
_cell.angle_beta   90.00
_cell.angle_gamma   90.00
#
_symmetry.space_group_name_H-M   'P 1'
#
loop_
_entity.id
_entity.type
_entity.pdbx_description
1 polymer ?
#
loop_
_entity_poly.entity_id
_entity_poly.type
_entity_poly.pdbx_seq_one_letter_code
_entity_poly.pdbx_strand_id
1 'polypeptide(L)'
;MFDLLQSPAVLLGIAGAVLTVQQNRQYRKAGYASWVAGNSLWTVSGLLTGNLNLVVQFAFFGVLAVQGIRINREDVYDKIHISNNPE
;
A
#
# COMPACT_ATOMS: atom_id res chain seq x y z
N MET A 1 -19.37 -17.03 8.28
CA MET A 1 -19.06 -15.90 9.18
C MET A 1 -18.21 -14.94 8.37
N PHE A 2 -18.68 -13.72 8.08
CA PHE A 2 -17.82 -12.73 7.44
C PHE A 2 -16.69 -12.44 8.40
N ASP A 3 -15.46 -12.69 7.96
CA ASP A 3 -14.29 -12.33 8.75
C ASP A 3 -14.12 -10.82 8.66
N LEU A 4 -14.51 -10.14 9.74
CA LEU A 4 -14.57 -8.69 9.87
C LEU A 4 -13.21 -8.02 9.62
N LEU A 5 -12.11 -8.77 9.74
CA LEU A 5 -10.76 -8.28 9.50
C LEU A 5 -10.24 -8.70 8.13
N GLN A 6 -10.43 -9.96 7.75
CA GLN A 6 -9.85 -10.48 6.51
C GLN A 6 -10.60 -9.97 5.27
N SER A 7 -11.92 -9.78 5.34
CA SER A 7 -12.72 -9.26 4.22
C SER A 7 -12.24 -7.87 3.77
N PRO A 8 -12.13 -6.86 4.65
CA PRO A 8 -11.57 -5.57 4.27
C PRO A 8 -10.08 -5.65 3.89
N ALA A 9 -9.29 -6.54 4.51
CA ALA A 9 -7.88 -6.73 4.15
C ALA A 9 -7.73 -7.20 2.69
N VAL A 10 -8.60 -8.11 2.23
CA VAL A 10 -8.65 -8.58 0.85
C VAL A 10 -9.04 -7.47 -0.11
N LEU A 11 -10.09 -6.69 0.21
CA LEU A 11 -10.52 -5.58 -0.64
C LEU A 11 -9.42 -4.52 -0.80
N LEU A 12 -8.73 -4.19 0.28
CA LEU A 12 -7.57 -3.29 0.26
C LEU A 12 -6.41 -3.90 -0.52
N GLY A 13 -6.15 -5.20 -0.41
CA GLY A 13 -5.15 -5.89 -1.22
C GLY A 13 -5.45 -5.82 -2.73
N ILE A 14 -6.70 -6.03 -3.12
CA ILE A 14 -7.14 -5.93 -4.52
C ILE A 14 -7.00 -4.49 -5.02
N ALA A 15 -7.50 -3.51 -4.26
CA ALA A 15 -7.39 -2.10 -4.62
C ALA A 15 -5.91 -1.67 -4.72
N GLY A 16 -5.08 -2.10 -3.76
CA GLY A 16 -3.65 -1.91 -3.76
C GLY A 16 -2.99 -2.47 -5.02
N ALA A 17 -3.30 -3.71 -5.39
CA ALA A 17 -2.77 -4.33 -6.60
C ALA A 17 -3.13 -3.54 -7.88
N VAL A 18 -4.42 -3.20 -8.04
CA VAL A 18 -4.92 -2.47 -9.22
C VAL A 18 -4.27 -1.10 -9.36
N LEU A 19 -4.08 -0.40 -8.24
CA LEU A 19 -3.53 0.95 -8.23
C LEU A 19 -1.99 0.97 -8.38
N THR A 20 -1.28 -0.02 -7.81
CA THR A 20 0.19 -0.09 -7.88
C THR A 20 0.72 -0.38 -9.28
N VAL A 21 -0.05 -1.03 -10.15
CA VAL A 21 0.36 -1.30 -11.54
C VAL A 21 0.15 -0.11 -12.49
N GLN A 22 -0.45 0.98 -12.02
CA GLN A 22 -0.73 2.15 -12.86
C GLN A 22 0.56 2.92 -13.24
N GLN A 23 0.58 3.52 -14.43
CA GLN A 23 1.69 4.35 -14.88
C GLN A 23 1.78 5.67 -14.10
N ASN A 24 0.64 6.23 -13.67
CA ASN A 24 0.60 7.47 -12.91
C ASN A 24 1.11 7.25 -11.46
N ARG A 25 2.10 8.05 -11.06
CA ARG A 25 2.74 8.00 -9.73
C ARG A 25 1.74 8.21 -8.59
N GLN A 26 0.72 9.06 -8.77
CA GLN A 26 -0.30 9.30 -7.75
C GLN A 26 -1.16 8.06 -7.48
N TYR A 27 -1.54 7.32 -8.53
CA TYR A 27 -2.27 6.07 -8.37
C TYR A 27 -1.40 5.01 -7.71
N ARG A 28 -0.11 4.90 -8.08
CA ARG A 28 0.80 3.99 -7.36
C ARG A 28 0.92 4.33 -5.87
N LYS A 29 1.03 5.61 -5.53
CA LYS A 29 1.06 6.08 -4.14
C LYS A 29 -0.21 5.67 -3.38
N ALA A 30 -1.38 5.85 -3.99
CA ALA A 30 -2.66 5.41 -3.44
C ALA A 30 -2.72 3.88 -3.28
N GLY A 31 -2.17 3.13 -4.25
CA GLY A 31 -2.05 1.68 -4.17
C GLY A 31 -1.18 1.23 -2.99
N TYR A 32 -0.02 1.83 -2.80
CA TYR A 32 0.82 1.56 -1.63
C TYR A 32 0.17 1.99 -0.31
N ALA A 33 -0.62 3.06 -0.28
CA ALA A 33 -1.41 3.42 0.90
C ALA A 33 -2.48 2.36 1.21
N SER A 34 -3.14 1.81 0.20
CA SER A 34 -4.06 0.69 0.34
C SER A 34 -3.36 -0.57 0.87
N TRP A 35 -2.15 -0.87 0.37
CA TRP A 35 -1.33 -1.96 0.89
C TRP A 35 -0.96 -1.79 2.36
N VAL A 36 -0.64 -0.58 2.84
CA VAL A 36 -0.36 -0.35 4.27
C VAL A 36 -1.57 -0.73 5.13
N ALA A 37 -2.77 -0.30 4.74
CA ALA A 37 -3.99 -0.61 5.47
C ALA A 37 -4.31 -2.12 5.43
N GLY A 38 -4.25 -2.75 4.24
CA GLY A 38 -4.52 -4.18 4.07
C GLY A 38 -3.53 -5.07 4.83
N ASN A 39 -2.23 -4.75 4.76
CA ASN A 39 -1.19 -5.49 5.47
C ASN A 39 -1.32 -5.32 7.00
N SER A 40 -1.76 -4.15 7.48
CA SER A 40 -2.02 -3.94 8.90
C SER A 40 -3.16 -4.83 9.41
N LEU A 41 -4.26 -4.92 8.66
CA LEU A 41 -5.38 -5.80 9.00
C LEU A 41 -4.97 -7.27 8.99
N TRP A 42 -4.20 -7.71 8.00
CA TRP A 42 -3.64 -9.06 7.97
C TRP A 42 -2.74 -9.33 9.18
N THR A 43 -1.86 -8.39 9.52
CA THR A 43 -0.97 -8.52 10.69
C THR A 43 -1.78 -8.70 11.98
N VAL A 44 -2.83 -7.90 12.19
CA VAL A 44 -3.73 -8.04 13.35
C VAL A 44 -4.48 -9.38 13.31
N SER A 45 -4.94 -9.84 12.15
CA SER A 45 -5.59 -11.16 12.01
C SER A 45 -4.63 -12.29 12.38
N GLY A 46 -3.37 -12.20 11.97
CA GLY A 46 -2.32 -13.14 12.35
C GLY A 46 -2.08 -13.18 13.86
N LEU A 47 -2.08 -12.01 14.52
CA LEU A 47 -1.94 -11.91 15.98
C LEU A 47 -3.12 -12.58 16.70
N LEU A 48 -4.35 -12.31 16.26
CA LEU A 48 -5.57 -12.88 16.86
C LEU A 48 -5.69 -14.39 16.65
N THR A 49 -5.14 -14.92 15.57
CA THR A 49 -5.17 -16.35 15.24
C THR A 49 -3.94 -17.11 15.72
N GLY A 50 -2.94 -16.43 16.30
CA GLY A 50 -1.68 -17.04 16.73
C GLY A 50 -0.78 -17.47 15.56
N ASN A 51 -1.05 -17.01 14.34
CA ASN A 51 -0.28 -17.39 13.15
C ASN A 51 0.91 -16.44 12.95
N LEU A 52 2.06 -16.80 13.52
CA LEU A 52 3.29 -16.00 13.44
C LEU A 52 3.78 -15.77 12.01
N ASN A 53 3.59 -16.74 11.10
CA ASN A 53 3.99 -16.58 9.70
C ASN A 53 3.23 -15.43 9.05
N LEU A 54 1.92 -15.35 9.31
CA LEU A 54 1.05 -14.30 8.80
C LEU A 54 1.46 -12.93 9.38
N VAL A 55 1.73 -12.87 10.68
CA VAL A 55 2.20 -11.65 11.35
C VAL A 55 3.50 -11.14 10.73
N VAL A 56 4.53 -11.98 10.64
CA VAL A 56 5.85 -11.59 10.14
C VAL A 56 5.78 -11.16 8.68
N GLN A 57 5.12 -11.95 7.83
CA GLN A 57 5.02 -11.67 6.40
C GLN A 57 4.31 -10.35 6.14
N PHE A 58 3.13 -10.13 6.72
CA PHE A 58 2.35 -8.93 6.45
C PHE A 58 2.89 -7.69 7.17
N ALA A 59 3.51 -7.82 8.33
CA ALA A 59 4.23 -6.71 8.95
C ALA A 59 5.39 -6.23 8.07
N PHE A 60 6.18 -7.17 7.54
CA PHE A 60 7.28 -6.86 6.62
C PHE A 60 6.78 -6.21 5.33
N PHE A 61 5.72 -6.75 4.72
CA PHE A 61 5.08 -6.13 3.54
C PHE A 61 4.51 -4.74 3.85
N GLY A 62 4.01 -4.50 5.06
CA GLY A 62 3.60 -3.18 5.53
C GLY A 62 4.74 -2.16 5.48
N VAL A 63 5.94 -2.54 5.94
CA VAL A 63 7.12 -1.67 5.87
C VAL A 63 7.49 -1.37 4.42
N LEU A 64 7.51 -2.37 3.55
CA LEU A 64 7.78 -2.17 2.12
C LEU A 64 6.74 -1.26 1.46
N ALA A 65 5.46 -1.39 1.84
CA ALA A 65 4.40 -0.52 1.33
C ALA A 65 4.62 0.95 1.73
N VAL A 66 5.06 1.21 2.97
CA VAL A 66 5.45 2.57 3.40
C VAL A 66 6.60 3.12 2.56
N GLN A 67 7.61 2.29 2.24
CA GLN A 67 8.69 2.70 1.34
C GLN A 67 8.18 2.98 -0.08
N GLY A 68 7.23 2.17 -0.57
CA GLY A 68 6.53 2.39 -1.83
C GLY A 68 5.83 3.75 -1.89
N ILE A 69 5.20 4.19 -0.79
CA ILE A 69 4.63 5.55 -0.70
C ILE A 69 5.71 6.61 -0.86
N ARG A 70 6.86 6.46 -0.17
CA ARG A 70 7.96 7.44 -0.20
C ARG A 70 8.56 7.56 -1.59
N ILE A 71 8.80 6.44 -2.28
CA ILE A 71 9.29 6.40 -3.66
C ILE A 71 8.30 7.10 -4.61
N ASN A 72 7.00 7.02 -4.32
CA ASN A 72 5.96 7.64 -5.14
C ASN A 72 5.47 9.01 -4.62
N ARG A 73 6.22 9.69 -3.74
CA ARG A 73 5.95 11.09 -3.41
C ARG A 73 6.39 11.98 -4.56
N GLU A 74 5.53 12.90 -4.99
CA GLU A 74 5.96 13.98 -5.88
C GLU A 74 6.99 14.82 -5.13
N ASP A 75 8.18 14.95 -5.71
CA ASP A 75 9.15 15.93 -5.25
C ASP A 75 8.72 17.29 -5.82
N VAL A 76 8.79 18.33 -5.00
CA VAL A 76 8.46 19.72 -5.40
C VAL A 76 9.30 20.14 -6.63
N TYR A 77 10.50 19.57 -6.79
CA TYR A 77 11.36 19.75 -7.94
C TYR A 77 10.77 19.22 -9.26
N ASP A 78 10.06 18.09 -9.26
CA ASP A 78 9.39 17.55 -10.47
C ASP A 78 8.31 18.52 -10.97
N LYS A 79 7.58 19.17 -10.06
CA LYS A 79 6.57 20.19 -10.42
C LYS A 79 7.19 21.44 -11.03
N ILE A 80 8.32 21.90 -10.47
CA ILE A 80 9.01 23.09 -10.95
C ILE A 80 9.64 22.84 -12.34
N HIS A 81 10.19 21.65 -12.57
CA HIS A 81 10.80 21.33 -13.87
C HIS A 81 9.76 21.21 -15.00
N ILE A 82 8.60 20.59 -14.74
CA ILE A 82 7.49 20.51 -15.73
C ILE A 82 6.89 21.90 -16.00
N SER A 83 6.77 22.75 -14.96
CA SER A 83 6.25 24.13 -15.11
C SER A 83 7.18 25.03 -15.92
N ASN A 84 8.50 24.81 -15.88
CA ASN A 84 9.50 25.69 -16.48
C ASN A 84 9.95 25.27 -17.89
N ASN A 85 9.54 24.09 -18.35
CA ASN A 85 9.76 23.65 -19.73
C ASN A 85 8.52 22.92 -20.28
N PRO A 86 7.41 23.66 -20.50
CA PRO A 86 6.28 23.12 -21.25
C PRO A 86 6.72 23.04 -22.72
N GLU A 87 6.89 21.84 -23.25
CA GLU A 87 7.00 21.65 -24.71
C GLU A 87 5.76 22.20 -25.44
#